data_AF-A0A1Y1YFY2-F1
#
_entry.id   AF-A0A1Y1YFY2-F1
#
_cell.length_a   1.000
_cell.length_b   1.000
_cell.length_c   1.000
_cell.angle_alpha   90.00
_cell.angle_beta   90.00
_cell.angle_gamma   90.00
#
_symmetry.space_group_name_H-M   'P 1'
#
loop_
_entity.id
_entity.type
_entity.pdbx_description
1 polymer ?
#
loop_
_entity_poly.entity_id
_entity_poly.type
_entity_poly.pdbx_seq_one_letter_code
_entity_poly.pdbx_strand_id
1 'polypeptide(L)'
;MELAEANLENENSKVFELIYEIITRLIEQGHYSVLFNNLTEGSSCISTNQSTLLKILDARLNSDEHAEELIDDATLSHMIESFLSTSEFAINILKRTDLSTSNYAVGEMSTAYSAIVLFLQSFSKLTNKPNIELANKCTREGLLGAAINLLGEAERVFPRIAKAVATPLELTTDSDRSKGAEGFAYIKRDIIRLIGNLSYGNKFVQDEVRELGGLALVLSNCNIDDRNPYIREYAIFAIRNLLQNNPENQKLVEEMKPIDTVQHPVLEDVGVKTELADGKIKLSYAGQPPK
;
A
#
# COMPACT_ATOMS: atom_id res chain seq x y z
N MET A 1 32.34 -13.99 31.51
CA MET A 1 30.91 -13.65 31.32
C MET A 1 30.76 -13.10 29.90
N GLU A 2 31.40 -11.97 29.56
CA GLU A 2 31.44 -11.41 28.19
C GLU A 2 31.88 -12.38 27.09
N LEU A 3 32.92 -13.20 27.29
CA LEU A 3 33.38 -14.16 26.27
C LEU A 3 32.37 -15.29 26.00
N ALA A 4 31.58 -15.67 27.02
CA ALA A 4 30.55 -16.70 26.88
C ALA A 4 29.31 -16.12 26.21
N GLU A 5 28.94 -14.88 26.53
CA GLU A 5 27.87 -14.12 25.88
C GLU A 5 28.19 -13.88 24.39
N ALA A 6 29.42 -13.46 24.06
CA ALA A 6 29.85 -13.27 22.68
C ALA A 6 29.86 -14.58 21.85
N ASN A 7 30.21 -15.71 22.48
CA ASN A 7 30.15 -17.01 21.81
C ASN A 7 28.70 -17.49 21.60
N LEU A 8 27.81 -17.26 22.57
CA LEU A 8 26.37 -17.53 22.45
C LEU A 8 25.73 -16.68 21.35
N GLU A 9 26.06 -15.39 21.26
CA GLU A 9 25.62 -14.51 20.18
C GLU A 9 26.09 -14.98 18.79
N ASN A 10 27.35 -15.43 18.68
CA ASN A 10 27.91 -15.97 17.45
C ASN A 10 27.24 -17.29 17.03
N GLU A 11 26.99 -18.19 17.97
CA GLU A 11 26.26 -19.44 17.71
C GLU A 11 24.81 -19.19 17.28
N ASN A 12 24.12 -18.28 17.97
CA ASN A 12 22.75 -17.89 17.61
C ASN A 12 22.70 -17.27 16.20
N SER A 13 23.70 -16.46 15.82
CA SER A 13 23.81 -15.91 14.47
C SER A 13 23.95 -17.02 13.42
N LYS A 14 24.81 -18.00 13.66
CA LYS A 14 25.01 -19.13 12.72
C LYS A 14 23.77 -20.01 12.59
N VAL A 15 23.04 -20.24 13.68
CA VAL A 15 21.77 -20.99 13.65
C VAL A 15 20.73 -20.22 12.84
N PHE A 16 20.64 -18.90 13.02
CA PHE A 16 19.74 -18.07 12.21
C PHE A 16 20.10 -18.10 10.72
N GLU A 17 21.38 -17.94 10.36
CA GLU A 17 21.86 -18.03 8.98
C GLU A 17 21.52 -19.39 8.35
N LEU A 18 21.72 -20.48 9.09
CA LEU A 18 21.37 -21.82 8.63
C LEU A 18 19.86 -21.98 8.40
N ILE A 19 19.03 -21.52 9.33
CA ILE A 19 17.56 -21.57 9.19
C ILE A 19 17.12 -20.75 7.98
N TYR A 20 17.67 -19.54 7.82
CA TYR A 20 17.35 -18.65 6.70
C TYR A 20 17.71 -19.28 5.36
N GLU A 21 18.89 -19.88 5.23
CA GLU A 21 19.34 -20.58 4.02
C GLU A 21 18.45 -21.78 3.71
N ILE A 22 18.09 -22.60 4.71
CA ILE A 22 17.19 -23.74 4.54
C ILE A 22 15.83 -23.29 4.03
N ILE A 23 15.22 -22.29 4.67
CA ILE A 23 13.90 -21.78 4.29
C ILE A 23 13.94 -21.20 2.88
N THR A 24 14.97 -20.41 2.57
CA THR A 24 15.17 -19.81 1.25
C THR A 24 15.26 -20.88 0.17
N ARG A 25 16.05 -21.94 0.38
CA ARG A 25 16.12 -23.06 -0.58
C ARG A 25 14.80 -23.77 -0.74
N LEU A 26 14.03 -23.96 0.34
CA LEU A 26 12.70 -24.57 0.23
C LEU A 26 11.75 -23.70 -0.62
N ILE A 27 11.82 -22.37 -0.48
CA ILE A 27 11.07 -21.43 -1.31
C ILE A 27 11.47 -21.57 -2.78
N GLU A 28 12.77 -21.57 -3.07
CA GLU A 28 13.31 -21.72 -4.44
C GLU A 28 12.96 -23.07 -5.08
N GLN A 29 12.65 -24.10 -4.27
CA GLN A 29 12.16 -25.40 -4.75
C GLN A 29 10.62 -25.48 -4.83
N GLY A 30 9.90 -24.36 -4.70
CA GLY A 30 8.44 -24.29 -4.83
C GLY A 30 7.67 -24.78 -3.61
N HIS A 31 8.31 -24.92 -2.45
CA HIS A 31 7.66 -25.40 -1.22
C HIS A 31 7.05 -24.28 -0.35
N TYR A 32 7.04 -23.03 -0.82
CA TYR A 32 6.51 -21.89 -0.06
C TYR A 32 5.07 -22.11 0.39
N SER A 33 4.17 -22.51 -0.50
CA SER A 33 2.75 -22.70 -0.19
C SER A 33 2.52 -23.79 0.87
N VAL A 34 3.28 -24.88 0.78
CA VAL A 34 3.24 -25.97 1.77
C VAL A 34 3.73 -25.48 3.13
N LEU A 35 4.85 -24.75 3.17
CA LEU A 35 5.36 -24.17 4.41
C LEU A 35 4.36 -23.19 5.02
N PHE A 36 3.83 -22.27 4.21
CA PHE A 36 2.90 -21.23 4.66
C PHE A 36 1.64 -21.83 5.28
N ASN A 37 1.02 -22.83 4.64
CA ASN A 37 -0.18 -23.49 5.15
C ASN A 37 0.06 -24.29 6.44
N ASN A 38 1.23 -24.91 6.60
CA ASN A 38 1.57 -25.64 7.82
C ASN A 38 1.84 -24.73 9.04
N LEU A 39 1.99 -23.43 8.84
CA LEU A 39 2.26 -22.45 9.91
C LEU A 39 1.00 -21.71 10.40
N THR A 40 -0.21 -22.14 10.00
CA THR A 40 -1.50 -21.43 10.25
C THR A 40 -1.97 -21.40 11.72
N GLU A 41 -1.18 -21.89 12.68
CA GLU A 41 -1.61 -22.12 14.06
C GLU A 41 -2.17 -20.85 14.76
N GLY A 42 -3.39 -20.98 15.31
CA GLY A 42 -3.96 -20.08 16.31
C GLY A 42 -4.42 -18.69 15.85
N SER A 43 -4.41 -18.39 14.54
CA SER A 43 -4.81 -17.08 14.01
C SER A 43 -6.10 -17.14 13.18
N SER A 44 -6.87 -16.06 13.21
CA SER A 44 -8.09 -15.90 12.40
C SER A 44 -7.83 -15.57 10.92
N CYS A 45 -6.61 -15.17 10.57
CA CYS A 45 -6.25 -14.73 9.21
C CYS A 45 -4.81 -15.09 8.85
N ILE A 46 -3.83 -14.50 9.54
CA ILE A 46 -2.41 -14.81 9.36
C ILE A 46 -1.68 -14.89 10.69
N SER A 47 -0.95 -15.98 10.90
CA SER A 47 -0.23 -16.24 12.15
C SER A 47 1.09 -15.48 12.20
N THR A 48 1.65 -15.35 13.40
CA THR A 48 3.01 -14.80 13.58
C THR A 48 4.06 -15.61 12.81
N ASN A 49 3.90 -16.93 12.73
CA ASN A 49 4.82 -17.81 12.01
C ASN A 49 4.72 -17.61 10.50
N GLN A 50 3.51 -17.47 9.96
CA GLN A 50 3.28 -17.11 8.56
C GLN A 50 3.84 -15.73 8.22
N SER A 51 3.64 -14.74 9.11
CA SER A 51 4.24 -13.41 8.95
C SER A 51 5.77 -13.48 8.98
N THR A 52 6.36 -14.35 9.79
CA THR A 52 7.82 -14.56 9.83
C THR A 52 8.33 -15.18 8.53
N LEU A 53 7.65 -16.19 8.00
CA LEU A 53 7.96 -16.76 6.69
C LEU A 53 7.87 -15.71 5.57
N LEU A 54 6.84 -14.85 5.60
CA LEU A 54 6.66 -13.77 4.65
C LEU A 54 7.78 -12.72 4.75
N LYS A 55 8.30 -12.43 5.95
CA LYS A 55 9.49 -11.57 6.12
C LYS A 55 10.75 -12.19 5.52
N ILE A 56 10.93 -13.50 5.66
CA ILE A 56 12.06 -14.21 5.04
C ILE A 56 11.95 -14.15 3.51
N LEU A 57 10.74 -14.38 2.98
CA LEU A 57 10.48 -14.24 1.55
C LEU A 57 10.77 -12.81 1.05
N ASP A 58 10.25 -11.79 1.73
CA ASP A 58 10.50 -10.39 1.37
C ASP A 58 12.00 -10.06 1.40
N ALA A 59 12.73 -10.50 2.43
CA ALA A 59 14.18 -10.32 2.52
C ALA A 59 14.91 -10.98 1.33
N ARG A 60 14.49 -12.19 0.94
CA ARG A 60 15.07 -12.92 -0.19
C ARG A 60 14.78 -12.27 -1.53
N LEU A 61 13.56 -11.80 -1.75
CA LEU A 61 13.19 -11.06 -2.96
C LEU A 61 13.96 -9.75 -3.07
N ASN A 62 14.18 -9.06 -1.95
CA ASN A 62 14.93 -7.81 -1.95
C ASN A 62 16.45 -8.00 -2.11
N SER A 63 17.00 -9.15 -1.71
CA SER A 63 18.42 -9.45 -1.88
C SER A 63 18.81 -9.85 -3.31
N ASP A 64 17.85 -10.20 -4.16
CA ASP A 64 18.07 -10.62 -5.54
C ASP A 64 17.71 -9.55 -6.57
N GLU A 65 18.51 -9.42 -7.63
CA GLU A 65 18.20 -8.57 -8.77
C GLU A 65 17.17 -9.25 -9.70
N HIS A 66 17.13 -10.58 -9.72
CA HIS A 66 16.26 -11.42 -10.54
C HIS A 66 15.20 -12.12 -9.67
N ALA A 67 14.59 -11.37 -8.75
CA ALA A 67 13.59 -11.87 -7.81
C ALA A 67 12.40 -12.57 -8.49
N GLU A 68 12.06 -12.17 -9.71
CA GLU A 68 11.04 -12.78 -10.56
C GLU A 68 11.31 -14.24 -10.94
N GLU A 69 12.58 -14.68 -10.94
CA GLU A 69 12.98 -16.06 -11.25
C GLU A 69 12.94 -16.98 -10.02
N LEU A 70 12.87 -16.42 -8.81
CA LEU A 70 12.84 -17.17 -7.55
C LEU A 70 11.43 -17.69 -7.21
N ILE A 71 10.41 -17.13 -7.84
CA ILE A 71 9.01 -17.40 -7.53
C ILE A 71 8.37 -18.14 -8.68
N ASP A 72 8.04 -19.40 -8.43
CA ASP A 72 7.28 -20.19 -9.37
C ASP A 72 5.80 -19.76 -9.40
N ASP A 73 5.11 -20.26 -10.43
CA ASP A 73 3.73 -19.91 -10.68
C ASP A 73 2.79 -20.28 -9.52
N ALA A 74 3.06 -21.40 -8.83
CA ALA A 74 2.25 -21.86 -7.72
C ALA A 74 2.44 -20.98 -6.47
N THR A 75 3.68 -20.56 -6.21
CA THR A 75 4.02 -19.66 -5.10
C THR A 75 3.39 -18.30 -5.31
N LEU A 76 3.47 -17.75 -6.53
CA LEU A 76 2.81 -16.48 -6.85
C LEU A 76 1.30 -16.53 -6.61
N SER A 77 0.63 -17.58 -7.12
CA SER A 77 -0.82 -17.70 -6.94
C SER A 77 -1.20 -17.84 -5.46
N HIS A 78 -0.43 -18.59 -4.68
CA HIS A 78 -0.65 -18.70 -3.25
C HIS A 78 -0.42 -17.37 -2.50
N MET A 79 0.57 -16.58 -2.91
CA MET A 79 0.77 -15.23 -2.36
C MET A 79 -0.43 -14.32 -2.65
N ILE A 80 -0.97 -14.38 -3.88
CA ILE A 80 -2.14 -13.58 -4.26
C ILE A 80 -3.37 -14.02 -3.45
N GLU A 81 -3.66 -15.32 -3.36
CA GLU A 81 -4.75 -15.85 -2.53
C GLU A 81 -4.63 -15.41 -1.05
N SER A 82 -3.43 -15.49 -0.49
CA SER A 82 -3.15 -15.06 0.88
C SER A 82 -3.37 -13.55 1.06
N PHE A 83 -2.95 -12.74 0.09
CA PHE A 83 -3.19 -11.30 0.10
C PHE A 83 -4.68 -10.95 -0.02
N LEU A 84 -5.44 -11.65 -0.87
CA LEU A 84 -6.89 -11.48 -1.01
C LEU A 84 -7.59 -11.75 0.33
N SER A 85 -7.31 -12.90 0.94
CA SER A 85 -7.89 -13.27 2.24
C SER A 85 -7.50 -12.29 3.34
N THR A 86 -6.24 -11.88 3.40
CA THR A 86 -5.75 -10.91 4.41
C THR A 86 -6.37 -9.53 4.21
N SER A 87 -6.54 -9.09 2.97
CA SER A 87 -7.18 -7.82 2.63
C SER A 87 -8.66 -7.82 2.99
N GLU A 88 -9.39 -8.91 2.72
CA GLU A 88 -10.78 -9.05 3.10
C GLU A 88 -10.95 -8.99 4.62
N PHE A 89 -10.11 -9.71 5.36
CA PHE A 89 -10.09 -9.67 6.82
C PHE A 89 -9.83 -8.25 7.35
N ALA A 90 -8.79 -7.58 6.82
CA ALA A 90 -8.44 -6.21 7.18
C ALA A 90 -9.59 -5.22 6.92
N ILE A 91 -10.24 -5.31 5.75
CA ILE A 91 -11.38 -4.47 5.39
C ILE A 91 -12.58 -4.72 6.33
N ASN A 92 -12.86 -5.98 6.64
CA ASN A 92 -13.95 -6.33 7.56
C ASN A 92 -13.74 -5.75 8.96
N ILE A 93 -12.49 -5.68 9.42
CA ILE A 93 -12.14 -4.99 10.66
C ILE A 93 -12.29 -3.48 10.52
N LEU A 94 -11.79 -2.87 9.44
CA LEU A 94 -11.88 -1.41 9.18
C LEU A 94 -13.33 -0.90 9.08
N LYS A 95 -14.27 -1.75 8.65
CA LYS A 95 -15.69 -1.42 8.57
C LYS A 95 -16.41 -1.47 9.91
N ARG A 96 -15.87 -2.17 10.91
CA ARG A 96 -16.44 -2.22 12.25
C ARG A 96 -16.07 -0.93 12.99
N THR A 97 -17.06 -0.05 13.16
CA THR A 97 -16.92 1.33 13.64
C THR A 97 -16.35 1.46 15.06
N ASP A 98 -16.37 0.38 15.86
CA ASP A 98 -15.78 0.35 17.20
C ASP A 98 -14.37 -0.26 17.18
N LEU A 99 -13.37 0.60 17.00
CA LEU A 99 -11.95 0.26 17.21
C LEU A 99 -11.62 0.01 18.70
N SER A 100 -12.59 0.11 19.62
CA SER A 100 -12.47 -0.29 21.02
C SER A 100 -12.45 -1.82 21.15
N THR A 101 -11.40 -2.44 20.64
CA THR A 101 -11.22 -3.89 20.64
C THR A 101 -10.27 -4.31 21.76
N SER A 102 -10.50 -5.50 22.32
CA SER A 102 -9.62 -6.10 23.33
C SER A 102 -8.18 -6.20 22.81
N ASN A 103 -7.19 -6.26 23.71
CA ASN A 103 -5.76 -6.37 23.34
C ASN A 103 -5.47 -7.50 22.32
N TYR A 104 -6.28 -8.56 22.33
CA TYR A 104 -6.18 -9.67 21.38
C TYR A 104 -6.52 -9.24 19.93
N ALA A 105 -7.61 -8.50 19.74
CA ALA A 105 -8.05 -8.05 18.41
C ALA A 105 -7.15 -6.94 17.84
N VAL A 106 -6.51 -6.13 18.69
CA VAL A 106 -5.46 -5.18 18.28
C VAL A 106 -4.22 -5.92 17.76
N GLY A 107 -3.84 -7.03 18.39
CA GLY A 107 -2.72 -7.86 17.96
C GLY A 107 -2.96 -8.52 16.59
N GLU A 108 -4.12 -9.15 16.39
CA GLU A 108 -4.47 -9.77 15.10
C GLU A 108 -4.52 -8.73 13.96
N MET A 109 -5.08 -7.54 14.23
CA MET A 109 -5.13 -6.43 13.28
C MET A 109 -3.72 -5.97 12.87
N SER A 110 -2.81 -5.80 13.84
CA SER A 110 -1.43 -5.39 13.58
C SER A 110 -0.68 -6.42 12.73
N THR A 111 -0.89 -7.71 12.98
CA THR A 111 -0.26 -8.80 12.20
C THR A 111 -0.79 -8.81 10.77
N ALA A 112 -2.11 -8.67 10.57
CA ALA A 112 -2.72 -8.60 9.25
C ALA A 112 -2.21 -7.40 8.43
N TYR A 113 -2.12 -6.21 9.03
CA TYR A 113 -1.58 -5.04 8.35
C TYR A 113 -0.09 -5.18 8.00
N SER A 114 0.71 -5.72 8.92
CA SER A 114 2.12 -6.01 8.64
C SER A 114 2.28 -6.99 7.48
N ALA A 115 1.43 -8.01 7.40
CA ALA A 115 1.41 -8.97 6.30
C ALA A 115 1.02 -8.31 4.97
N ILE A 116 -0.02 -7.47 4.96
CA ILE A 116 -0.42 -6.70 3.78
C ILE A 116 0.74 -5.86 3.25
N VAL A 117 1.47 -5.16 4.12
CA VAL A 117 2.64 -4.36 3.72
C VAL A 117 3.70 -5.25 3.06
N LEU A 118 4.03 -6.40 3.65
CA LEU A 118 5.03 -7.32 3.10
C LEU A 118 4.59 -7.94 1.77
N PHE A 119 3.31 -8.28 1.61
CA PHE A 119 2.75 -8.73 0.33
C PHE A 119 2.88 -7.64 -0.73
N LEU A 120 2.47 -6.41 -0.43
CA LEU A 120 2.57 -5.28 -1.37
C LEU A 120 4.03 -4.97 -1.75
N GLN A 121 4.96 -5.07 -0.81
CA GLN A 121 6.40 -4.92 -1.06
C GLN A 121 6.93 -6.03 -1.97
N SER A 122 6.58 -7.28 -1.68
CA SER A 122 6.94 -8.44 -2.50
C SER A 122 6.39 -8.32 -3.93
N PHE A 123 5.10 -8.01 -4.10
CA PHE A 123 4.51 -7.78 -5.43
C PHE A 123 5.13 -6.58 -6.14
N SER A 124 5.41 -5.49 -5.43
CA SER A 124 6.10 -4.34 -6.01
C SER A 124 7.50 -4.70 -6.51
N LYS A 125 8.22 -5.55 -5.78
CA LYS A 125 9.55 -6.03 -6.18
C LYS A 125 9.45 -6.94 -7.41
N LEU A 126 8.51 -7.89 -7.42
CA LEU A 126 8.28 -8.80 -8.55
C LEU A 126 7.83 -8.08 -9.83
N THR A 127 7.16 -6.93 -9.69
CA THR A 127 6.61 -6.14 -10.81
C THR A 127 7.45 -4.91 -11.15
N ASN A 128 8.64 -4.75 -10.56
CA ASN A 128 9.47 -3.56 -10.76
C ASN A 128 10.04 -3.44 -12.19
N LYS A 129 10.14 -4.56 -12.91
CA LYS A 129 10.51 -4.65 -14.32
C LYS A 129 9.26 -4.97 -15.14
N PRO A 130 9.13 -4.43 -16.36
CA PRO A 130 8.01 -4.73 -17.23
C PRO A 130 7.92 -6.23 -17.55
N ASN A 131 6.84 -6.88 -17.11
CA ASN A 131 6.51 -8.25 -17.46
C ASN A 131 4.99 -8.37 -17.67
N ILE A 132 4.56 -8.40 -18.94
CA ILE A 132 3.13 -8.39 -19.31
C ILE A 132 2.43 -9.67 -18.87
N GLU A 133 3.10 -10.83 -18.96
CA GLU A 133 2.51 -12.12 -18.59
C GLU A 133 2.25 -12.19 -17.08
N LEU A 134 3.26 -11.83 -16.28
CA LEU A 134 3.13 -11.71 -14.83
C LEU A 134 2.02 -10.72 -14.45
N ALA A 135 2.00 -9.54 -15.06
CA ALA A 135 1.00 -8.53 -14.78
C ALA A 135 -0.43 -9.00 -15.11
N ASN A 136 -0.60 -9.70 -16.24
CA ASN A 136 -1.88 -10.27 -16.64
C ASN A 136 -2.32 -11.39 -15.69
N LYS A 137 -1.39 -12.24 -15.23
CA LYS A 137 -1.70 -13.28 -14.24
C LYS A 137 -2.16 -12.67 -12.92
N CYS A 138 -1.38 -11.74 -12.34
CA CYS A 138 -1.73 -11.01 -11.14
C CYS A 138 -3.14 -10.40 -11.23
N THR A 139 -3.46 -9.83 -12.40
CA THR A 139 -4.76 -9.20 -12.65
C THR A 139 -5.88 -10.24 -12.70
N ARG A 140 -5.72 -11.33 -13.44
CA ARG A 140 -6.72 -12.41 -13.56
C ARG A 140 -7.00 -13.11 -12.24
N GLU A 141 -5.99 -13.19 -11.37
CA GLU A 141 -6.12 -13.78 -10.03
C GLU A 141 -6.65 -12.79 -8.98
N GLY A 142 -7.02 -11.57 -9.39
CA GLY A 142 -7.76 -10.63 -8.55
C GLY A 142 -6.89 -9.70 -7.70
N LEU A 143 -5.56 -9.68 -7.89
CA LEU A 143 -4.65 -8.83 -7.11
C LEU A 143 -5.04 -7.34 -7.20
N LEU A 144 -5.35 -6.86 -8.41
CA LEU A 144 -5.74 -5.46 -8.63
C LEU A 144 -7.06 -5.11 -7.94
N GLY A 145 -8.07 -5.98 -8.04
CA GLY A 145 -9.35 -5.78 -7.37
C GLY A 145 -9.22 -5.67 -5.86
N ALA A 146 -8.45 -6.58 -5.25
CA ALA A 146 -8.17 -6.55 -3.82
C ALA A 146 -7.41 -5.29 -3.40
N ALA A 147 -6.39 -4.90 -4.16
CA ALA A 147 -5.59 -3.71 -3.86
C ALA A 147 -6.41 -2.40 -3.99
N ILE A 148 -7.22 -2.26 -5.04
CA ILE A 148 -8.08 -1.08 -5.27
C ILE A 148 -9.15 -0.97 -4.17
N ASN A 149 -9.79 -2.09 -3.79
CA ASN A 149 -10.77 -2.09 -2.71
C ASN A 149 -10.14 -1.69 -1.37
N LEU A 150 -8.95 -2.23 -1.06
CA LEU A 150 -8.20 -1.86 0.14
C LEU A 150 -7.81 -0.38 0.14
N LEU A 151 -7.41 0.19 -1.01
CA LEU A 151 -7.11 1.61 -1.14
C LEU A 151 -8.35 2.48 -0.86
N GLY A 152 -9.51 2.13 -1.41
CA GLY A 152 -10.76 2.86 -1.16
C GLY A 152 -11.16 2.87 0.31
N GLU A 153 -11.07 1.73 1.00
CA GLU A 153 -11.37 1.66 2.44
C GLU A 153 -10.31 2.39 3.27
N ALA A 154 -9.04 2.32 2.87
CA ALA A 154 -7.95 3.06 3.50
C ALA A 154 -8.17 4.58 3.42
N GLU A 155 -8.59 5.11 2.27
CA GLU A 155 -8.88 6.53 2.11
C GLU A 155 -10.04 6.97 3.02
N ARG A 156 -11.08 6.14 3.13
CA ARG A 156 -12.25 6.42 3.97
C ARG A 156 -11.89 6.51 5.46
N VAL A 157 -11.02 5.62 5.94
CA VAL A 157 -10.67 5.52 7.36
C VAL A 157 -9.51 6.45 7.73
N PHE A 158 -8.54 6.60 6.83
CA PHE A 158 -7.30 7.36 7.05
C PHE A 158 -7.19 8.49 6.01
N PRO A 159 -7.96 9.58 6.18
CA PRO A 159 -7.87 10.73 5.30
C PRO A 159 -6.46 11.32 5.32
N ARG A 160 -6.09 11.94 4.20
CA ARG A 160 -4.80 12.59 3.97
C ARG A 160 -4.52 13.66 5.02
N ILE A 161 -3.27 13.74 5.48
CA ILE A 161 -2.80 14.85 6.32
C ILE A 161 -1.65 15.57 5.61
N ALA A 162 -1.74 16.88 5.49
CA ALA A 162 -0.63 17.74 5.10
C ALA A 162 -0.26 18.63 6.31
N LYS A 163 0.66 18.16 7.16
CA LYS A 163 1.08 18.77 8.44
C LYS A 163 1.50 20.22 8.30
N ALA A 164 2.08 20.60 7.15
CA ALA A 164 2.46 21.99 6.86
C ALA A 164 1.27 22.96 6.82
N VAL A 165 0.06 22.43 6.70
CA VAL A 165 -1.17 23.18 6.49
C VAL A 165 -2.31 22.71 7.42
N ALA A 166 -2.14 21.59 8.12
CA ALA A 166 -3.14 21.03 9.03
C ALA A 166 -3.44 21.95 10.23
N THR A 167 -4.72 22.02 10.60
CA THR A 167 -5.17 22.76 11.78
C THR A 167 -4.78 22.05 13.09
N PRO A 168 -4.68 22.77 14.22
CA PRO A 168 -4.43 22.15 15.53
C PRO A 168 -5.44 21.05 15.88
N LEU A 169 -6.70 21.17 15.46
CA LEU A 169 -7.74 20.17 15.71
C LEU A 169 -7.50 18.87 14.90
N GLU A 170 -7.06 18.98 13.64
CA GLU A 170 -6.65 17.84 12.80
C GLU A 170 -5.40 17.14 13.35
N LEU A 171 -4.48 17.89 13.96
CA LEU A 171 -3.30 17.34 14.62
C LEU A 171 -3.62 16.67 15.96
N THR A 172 -4.62 17.16 16.72
CA THR A 172 -5.04 16.56 18.00
C THR A 172 -5.90 15.31 17.83
N THR A 173 -6.69 15.21 16.77
CA THR A 173 -7.44 13.98 16.42
C THR A 173 -6.53 12.86 15.91
N ASP A 174 -5.28 13.18 15.55
CA ASP A 174 -4.23 12.26 15.12
C ASP A 174 -3.67 11.42 16.30
N SER A 175 -3.60 11.99 17.51
CA SER A 175 -3.01 11.28 18.67
C SER A 175 -3.84 10.08 19.14
N ASP A 176 -5.17 10.14 19.04
CA ASP A 176 -6.09 9.05 19.44
C ASP A 176 -6.21 7.94 18.38
N ARG A 177 -5.89 8.22 17.12
CA ARG A 177 -5.89 7.23 16.01
C ARG A 177 -4.51 6.62 15.73
N SER A 178 -3.48 7.08 16.45
CA SER A 178 -2.06 6.84 16.17
C SER A 178 -1.66 5.36 16.12
N LYS A 179 -2.17 4.49 17.01
CA LYS A 179 -1.75 3.08 17.05
C LYS A 179 -2.24 2.22 15.88
N GLY A 180 -3.45 2.48 15.37
CA GLY A 180 -3.96 1.81 14.18
C GLY A 180 -3.44 2.45 12.88
N ALA A 181 -3.19 3.77 12.92
CA ALA A 181 -2.69 4.54 11.78
C ALA A 181 -1.21 4.25 11.46
N GLU A 182 -0.37 3.94 12.44
CA GLU A 182 1.03 3.54 12.21
C GLU A 182 1.15 2.24 11.42
N GLY A 183 0.33 1.22 11.74
CA GLY A 183 0.30 -0.05 11.01
C GLY A 183 -0.26 0.07 9.59
N PHE A 184 -1.03 1.13 9.32
CA PHE A 184 -1.59 1.42 8.01
C PHE A 184 -0.76 2.41 7.18
N ALA A 185 0.32 2.95 7.76
CA ALA A 185 1.27 3.75 7.03
C ALA A 185 1.82 2.95 5.84
N TYR A 186 2.06 3.63 4.72
CA TYR A 186 2.61 3.05 3.49
C TYR A 186 1.67 2.18 2.64
N ILE A 187 0.57 1.64 3.18
CA ILE A 187 -0.35 0.79 2.40
C ILE A 187 -0.87 1.53 1.16
N LYS A 188 -1.36 2.77 1.31
CA LYS A 188 -1.85 3.55 0.17
C LYS A 188 -0.77 3.77 -0.89
N ARG A 189 0.44 4.15 -0.45
CA ARG A 189 1.61 4.35 -1.31
C ARG A 189 1.99 3.08 -2.06
N ASP A 190 2.08 1.95 -1.36
CA ASP A 190 2.54 0.68 -1.93
C ASP A 190 1.49 0.08 -2.88
N ILE A 191 0.19 0.26 -2.61
CA ILE A 191 -0.88 -0.07 -3.56
C ILE A 191 -0.75 0.77 -4.82
N ILE A 192 -0.58 2.09 -4.71
CA ILE A 192 -0.45 2.98 -5.87
C ILE A 192 0.78 2.63 -6.70
N ARG A 193 1.90 2.32 -6.04
CA ARG A 193 3.12 1.83 -6.70
C ARG A 193 2.86 0.54 -7.47
N LEU A 194 2.19 -0.44 -6.84
CA LEU A 194 1.83 -1.71 -7.48
C LEU A 194 0.93 -1.51 -8.70
N ILE A 195 -0.09 -0.65 -8.59
CA ILE A 195 -0.96 -0.28 -9.73
C ILE A 195 -0.13 0.32 -10.87
N GLY A 196 0.77 1.25 -10.56
CA GLY A 196 1.65 1.87 -11.54
C GLY A 196 2.55 0.86 -12.26
N ASN A 197 3.16 -0.07 -11.51
CA ASN A 197 4.01 -1.12 -12.06
C ASN A 197 3.23 -2.03 -13.03
N LEU A 198 2.09 -2.58 -12.59
CA LEU A 198 1.28 -3.50 -13.38
C LEU A 198 0.70 -2.85 -14.65
N SER A 199 0.45 -1.54 -14.62
CA SER A 199 -0.14 -0.79 -15.73
C SER A 199 0.85 -0.40 -16.83
N TYR A 200 2.16 -0.52 -16.60
CA TYR A 200 3.16 -0.02 -17.53
C TYR A 200 3.12 -0.77 -18.87
N GLY A 201 2.73 -0.08 -19.95
CA GLY A 201 2.67 -0.64 -21.29
C GLY A 201 1.62 -1.75 -21.48
N ASN A 202 0.65 -1.88 -20.57
CA ASN A 202 -0.30 -2.99 -20.56
C ASN A 202 -1.76 -2.50 -20.57
N LYS A 203 -2.37 -2.42 -21.76
CA LYS A 203 -3.75 -1.92 -21.92
C LYS A 203 -4.79 -2.73 -21.14
N PHE A 204 -4.61 -4.06 -21.06
CA PHE A 204 -5.53 -4.92 -20.30
C PHE A 204 -5.61 -4.49 -18.84
N VAL A 205 -4.45 -4.27 -18.21
CA VAL A 205 -4.38 -3.79 -16.82
C VAL A 205 -4.90 -2.36 -16.69
N GLN A 206 -4.54 -1.47 -17.61
CA GLN A 206 -5.01 -0.08 -17.60
C GLN A 206 -6.53 0.02 -17.67
N ASP A 207 -7.16 -0.81 -18.49
CA ASP A 207 -8.61 -0.87 -18.65
C ASP A 207 -9.27 -1.47 -17.39
N GLU A 208 -8.72 -2.55 -16.82
CA GLU A 208 -9.20 -3.14 -15.56
C GLU A 208 -9.18 -2.11 -14.42
N VAL A 209 -8.09 -1.35 -14.27
CA VAL A 209 -7.99 -0.30 -13.23
C VAL A 209 -9.06 0.77 -13.43
N ARG A 210 -9.39 1.14 -14.68
CA ARG A 210 -10.47 2.08 -14.97
C ARG A 210 -11.83 1.50 -14.57
N GLU A 211 -12.11 0.26 -14.95
CA GLU A 211 -13.38 -0.42 -14.72
C GLU A 211 -13.66 -0.67 -13.23
N LEU A 212 -12.61 -0.91 -12.44
CA LEU A 212 -12.67 -1.02 -10.99
C LEU A 212 -12.77 0.34 -10.27
N GLY A 213 -12.82 1.47 -11.00
CA GLY A 213 -12.84 2.82 -10.42
C GLY A 213 -11.50 3.26 -9.81
N GLY A 214 -10.43 2.46 -9.99
CA GLY A 214 -9.10 2.74 -9.45
C GLY A 214 -8.47 4.00 -10.01
N LEU A 215 -8.79 4.40 -11.25
CA LEU A 215 -8.22 5.62 -11.85
C LEU A 215 -8.52 6.88 -11.02
N ALA A 216 -9.74 7.02 -10.52
CA ALA A 216 -10.13 8.16 -9.67
C ALA A 216 -9.42 8.12 -8.31
N LEU A 217 -9.27 6.94 -7.72
CA LEU A 217 -8.55 6.73 -6.44
C LEU A 217 -7.05 7.01 -6.58
N VAL A 218 -6.42 6.72 -7.71
CA VAL A 218 -5.02 7.10 -7.91
C VAL A 218 -4.91 8.63 -8.05
N LEU A 219 -5.85 9.28 -8.75
CA LEU A 219 -5.87 10.73 -8.92
C LEU A 219 -6.06 11.50 -7.60
N SER A 220 -6.90 11.02 -6.67
CA SER A 220 -7.08 11.66 -5.35
C SER A 220 -5.78 11.74 -4.55
N ASN A 221 -4.86 10.79 -4.79
CA ASN A 221 -3.55 10.68 -4.15
C ASN A 221 -2.42 11.45 -4.85
N CYS A 222 -2.71 12.27 -5.88
CA CYS A 222 -1.74 13.18 -6.50
C CYS A 222 -1.37 14.42 -5.63
N ASN A 223 -1.56 14.33 -4.31
CA ASN A 223 -1.33 15.38 -3.33
C ASN A 223 -0.42 14.88 -2.20
N ILE A 224 0.19 15.79 -1.44
CA ILE A 224 1.06 15.44 -0.32
C ILE A 224 0.23 14.80 0.81
N ASP A 225 0.68 13.63 1.28
CA ASP A 225 0.19 12.98 2.49
C ASP A 225 1.38 12.65 3.40
N ASP A 226 1.53 13.35 4.52
CA ASP A 226 2.63 13.14 5.46
C ASP A 226 2.55 11.79 6.18
N ARG A 227 1.39 11.12 6.14
CA ARG A 227 1.26 9.72 6.59
C ARG A 227 1.74 8.72 5.55
N ASN A 228 1.86 9.13 4.29
CA ASN A 228 2.30 8.29 3.18
C ASN A 228 3.40 9.01 2.37
N PRO A 229 4.64 9.05 2.90
CA PRO A 229 5.75 9.68 2.20
C PRO A 229 5.89 9.15 0.76
N TYR A 230 6.12 10.07 -0.18
CA TYR A 230 6.24 9.81 -1.62
C TYR A 230 4.96 9.37 -2.35
N ILE A 231 3.78 9.39 -1.70
CA ILE A 231 2.54 8.96 -2.35
C ILE A 231 2.22 9.77 -3.61
N ARG A 232 2.52 11.08 -3.61
CA ARG A 232 2.28 11.97 -4.73
C ARG A 232 3.10 11.57 -5.96
N GLU A 233 4.37 11.27 -5.76
CA GLU A 233 5.30 10.86 -6.80
C GLU A 233 4.86 9.52 -7.41
N TYR A 234 4.50 8.55 -6.58
CA TYR A 234 3.98 7.28 -7.04
C TYR A 234 2.61 7.41 -7.73
N ALA A 235 1.74 8.32 -7.27
CA ALA A 235 0.48 8.60 -7.93
C ALA A 235 0.71 9.20 -9.33
N ILE A 236 1.60 10.18 -9.46
CA ILE A 236 1.96 10.76 -10.77
C ILE A 236 2.54 9.67 -11.70
N PHE A 237 3.42 8.81 -11.18
CA PHE A 237 3.96 7.67 -11.92
C PHE A 237 2.86 6.72 -12.39
N ALA A 238 1.95 6.33 -11.50
CA ALA A 238 0.84 5.43 -11.82
C ALA A 238 -0.10 6.05 -12.85
N ILE A 239 -0.46 7.34 -12.72
CA ILE A 239 -1.29 8.07 -13.69
C ILE A 239 -0.61 8.11 -15.06
N ARG A 240 0.69 8.40 -15.14
CA ARG A 240 1.42 8.35 -16.41
C ARG A 240 1.24 6.99 -17.08
N ASN A 241 1.45 5.90 -16.34
CA ASN A 241 1.37 4.55 -16.87
C ASN A 241 -0.07 4.17 -17.25
N LEU A 242 -1.06 4.61 -16.48
CA LEU A 242 -2.49 4.37 -16.74
C LEU A 242 -3.01 5.09 -17.99
N LEU A 243 -2.46 6.26 -18.31
CA LEU A 243 -2.89 7.07 -19.45
C LEU A 243 -2.07 6.82 -20.72
N GLN A 244 -0.88 6.22 -20.60
CA GLN A 244 0.01 6.01 -21.73
C GLN A 244 -0.65 5.11 -22.79
N ASN A 245 -0.85 5.66 -23.98
CA ASN A 245 -1.47 4.98 -25.14
C ASN A 245 -2.88 4.41 -24.85
N ASN A 246 -3.63 5.01 -23.92
CA ASN A 246 -4.98 4.58 -23.56
C ASN A 246 -5.99 5.75 -23.69
N PRO A 247 -6.60 5.96 -24.87
CA PRO A 247 -7.51 7.07 -25.10
C PRO A 247 -8.78 7.00 -24.25
N GLU A 248 -9.24 5.81 -23.87
CA GLU A 248 -10.41 5.64 -23.01
C GLU A 248 -10.13 6.11 -21.58
N ASN A 249 -8.94 5.83 -21.03
CA ASN A 249 -8.51 6.37 -19.75
C ASN A 249 -8.29 7.89 -19.82
N GLN A 250 -7.67 8.40 -20.90
CA GLN A 250 -7.47 9.84 -21.11
C GLN A 250 -8.80 10.58 -21.14
N LYS A 251 -9.77 10.07 -21.91
CA LYS A 251 -11.11 10.64 -22.00
C LYS A 251 -11.81 10.68 -20.64
N LEU A 252 -11.72 9.61 -19.85
CA LEU A 252 -12.33 9.59 -18.51
C LEU A 252 -11.73 10.69 -17.62
N VAL A 253 -10.41 10.91 -17.66
CA VAL A 253 -9.76 11.99 -16.90
C VAL A 253 -10.15 13.38 -17.42
N GLU A 254 -10.27 13.56 -18.73
CA GLU A 254 -10.73 14.83 -19.33
C GLU A 254 -12.17 15.18 -18.93
N GLU A 255 -13.03 14.18 -18.74
CA GLU A 255 -14.41 14.34 -18.28
C GLU A 255 -14.52 14.65 -16.78
N MET A 256 -13.47 14.41 -16.00
CA MET A 256 -13.43 14.76 -14.58
C MET A 256 -13.34 16.28 -14.41
N LYS A 257 -14.41 16.89 -13.92
CA LYS A 257 -14.43 18.32 -13.58
C LYS A 257 -13.89 18.55 -12.17
N PRO A 258 -13.10 19.62 -11.94
CA PRO A 258 -12.78 20.06 -10.59
C PRO A 258 -14.08 20.35 -9.83
N ILE A 259 -14.26 19.74 -8.67
CA ILE A 259 -15.51 19.83 -7.90
C ILE A 259 -15.55 21.15 -7.11
N ASP A 260 -14.47 21.51 -6.42
CA ASP A 260 -14.37 22.78 -5.69
C ASP A 260 -12.90 23.14 -5.35
N THR A 261 -12.66 24.39 -4.99
CA THR A 261 -11.40 24.81 -4.35
C THR A 261 -11.46 24.58 -2.85
N VAL A 262 -10.41 23.99 -2.27
CA VAL A 262 -10.30 23.89 -0.81
C VAL A 262 -9.80 25.23 -0.26
N GLN A 263 -10.65 25.94 0.47
CA GLN A 263 -10.24 27.12 1.24
C GLN A 263 -9.36 26.67 2.39
N HIS A 264 -8.10 27.08 2.35
CA HIS A 264 -7.14 26.71 3.37
C HIS A 264 -7.14 27.75 4.51
N PRO A 265 -7.18 27.37 5.80
CA PRO A 265 -7.14 28.31 6.93
C PRO A 265 -6.03 29.36 6.85
N VAL A 266 -4.82 28.96 6.44
CA VAL A 266 -3.69 29.89 6.20
C VAL A 266 -4.01 30.96 5.15
N LEU A 267 -4.79 30.64 4.11
CA LEU A 267 -5.21 31.62 3.09
C LEU A 267 -6.26 32.57 3.68
N GLU A 268 -7.17 32.05 4.51
CA GLU A 268 -8.16 32.85 5.22
C GLU A 268 -7.52 33.83 6.22
N ASP A 269 -6.48 33.40 6.94
CA ASP A 269 -5.70 34.21 7.87
C ASP A 269 -5.02 35.41 7.19
N VAL A 270 -4.65 35.26 5.91
CA VAL A 270 -4.08 36.35 5.10
C VAL A 270 -5.12 37.04 4.22
N GLY A 271 -6.41 36.78 4.44
CA GLY A 271 -7.51 37.41 3.71
C GLY A 271 -7.62 37.01 2.24
N VAL A 272 -7.04 35.87 1.84
CA VAL A 272 -7.07 35.34 0.49
C VAL A 272 -8.16 34.27 0.38
N LYS A 273 -9.07 34.43 -0.58
CA LYS A 273 -10.06 33.44 -0.95
C LYS A 273 -9.67 32.73 -2.24
N THR A 274 -9.82 31.42 -2.28
CA THR A 274 -9.79 30.64 -3.52
C THR A 274 -11.18 30.57 -4.15
N GLU A 275 -11.26 30.81 -5.45
CA GLU A 275 -12.48 30.61 -6.25
C GLU A 275 -12.14 29.75 -7.47
N LEU A 276 -13.03 28.83 -7.82
CA LEU A 276 -12.94 28.07 -9.06
C LEU A 276 -13.57 28.89 -10.20
N ALA A 277 -12.76 29.35 -11.15
CA ALA A 277 -13.24 30.06 -12.35
C ALA A 277 -12.66 29.40 -13.60
N ASP A 278 -13.53 28.91 -14.50
CA ASP A 278 -13.15 28.25 -15.76
C ASP A 278 -12.17 27.08 -15.58
N GLY A 279 -12.35 26.27 -14.53
CA GLY A 279 -11.46 25.15 -14.20
C GLY A 279 -10.07 25.56 -13.70
N LYS A 280 -9.83 26.86 -13.49
CA LYS A 280 -8.61 27.40 -12.86
C LYS A 280 -8.91 27.93 -11.47
N ILE A 281 -7.93 27.79 -10.58
CA ILE A 281 -7.99 28.38 -9.23
C ILE A 281 -7.63 29.86 -9.36
N LYS A 282 -8.58 30.74 -9.03
CA LYS A 282 -8.33 32.18 -8.82
C LYS A 282 -8.16 32.45 -7.33
N LEU A 283 -7.21 33.33 -7.01
CA LEU A 283 -7.02 33.87 -5.66
C LEU A 283 -7.56 35.31 -5.65
N SER A 284 -8.50 35.61 -4.76
CA SER A 284 -9.05 36.95 -4.55
C SER A 284 -8.71 37.44 -3.13
N TYR A 285 -8.32 38.71 -3.00
CA TYR A 285 -8.02 39.32 -1.71
C TYR A 285 -9.30 39.96 -1.15
N ALA A 286 -9.71 39.57 0.05
CA ALA A 286 -10.92 40.06 0.71
C ALA A 286 -10.70 41.36 1.53
N GLY A 287 -9.47 41.88 1.58
CA GLY A 287 -9.11 43.09 2.33
C GLY A 287 -8.59 44.24 1.45
N GLN A 288 -8.91 45.48 1.81
CA GLN A 288 -8.31 46.69 1.25
C GLN A 288 -6.78 46.65 1.44
N PRO A 289 -5.95 47.05 0.46
CA PRO A 289 -4.49 46.95 0.57
C PRO A 289 -3.99 47.70 1.81
N PRO A 290 -2.96 47.19 2.51
CA PRO A 290 -2.38 47.87 3.67
C PRO A 290 -1.87 49.25 3.23
N LYS A 291 -2.29 50.29 3.97
CA LYS A 291 -1.82 51.68 3.80
C LYS A 291 -0.35 51.83 4.15
#